data_AF-A0A2T1DF21-F1
#
_entry.id   AF-A0A2T1DF21-F1
#
_cell.length_a   1.000
_cell.length_b   1.000
_cell.length_c   1.000
_cell.angle_alpha   90.00
_cell.angle_beta   90.00
_cell.angle_gamma   90.00
#
_symmetry.space_group_name_H-M   'P 1'
#
loop_
_entity.id
_entity.type
_entity.pdbx_description
1 polymer ?
#
loop_
_entity_poly.entity_id
_entity_poly.type
_entity_poly.pdbx_seq_one_letter_code
_entity_poly.pdbx_strand_id
1 'polypeptide(L)'
;MMTKDQSLQLIRELIERVETADTDDFFDLALIAGLNPLQDFSEANLSAIDLRSKNMSGADLVSAHLVGAHLINTNFTQANLISANLANTNLINAILTEASLIGADLASANLMKATIVSANLTGANLTNANLSYADVRRSTLTGAKLVGANLSEANFGHADLRRSNLVNTDLSGASLYGVDLSSADLRGAILIDTDLIGAKVERTCFGQNPELSRDLRRDLRQRGALLDD
;
A
#
# COMPACT_ATOMS: atom_id res chain seq x y z
N MET A 1 -0.65 41.67 -14.98
CA MET A 1 -0.77 40.50 -15.88
C MET A 1 0.55 40.42 -16.65
N MET A 2 1.27 39.30 -16.60
CA MET A 2 2.52 39.16 -17.35
C MET A 2 2.24 39.21 -18.85
N THR A 3 3.18 39.74 -19.62
CA THR A 3 3.10 39.69 -21.08
C THR A 3 3.45 38.28 -21.58
N LYS A 4 2.98 37.93 -22.78
CA LYS A 4 3.30 36.64 -23.40
C LYS A 4 4.81 36.39 -23.49
N ASP A 5 5.59 37.43 -23.80
CA ASP A 5 7.05 37.33 -23.92
C ASP A 5 7.72 37.07 -22.56
N GLN A 6 7.20 37.67 -21.48
CA GLN A 6 7.68 37.39 -20.11
C GLN A 6 7.39 35.95 -19.70
N SER A 7 6.21 35.42 -20.00
CA SER A 7 5.88 34.02 -19.70
C SER A 7 6.74 33.03 -20.49
N LEU A 8 7.03 33.30 -21.76
CA LEU A 8 7.92 32.47 -22.57
C LEU A 8 9.36 32.48 -22.07
N GLN A 9 9.85 33.63 -21.60
CA GLN A 9 11.18 33.76 -21.03
C GLN A 9 11.30 32.94 -19.73
N LEU A 10 10.31 33.02 -18.83
CA LEU A 10 10.29 32.24 -17.59
C LEU A 10 10.29 30.73 -17.85
N ILE A 11 9.54 30.25 -18.84
CA ILE A 11 9.52 28.82 -19.22
C ILE A 11 10.90 28.39 -19.73
N ARG A 12 11.58 29.22 -20.54
CA ARG A 12 12.94 28.92 -21.02
C ARG A 12 13.93 28.81 -19.87
N GLU A 13 13.91 29.77 -18.95
CA GLU A 13 14.78 29.77 -17.77
C GLU A 13 14.48 28.58 -16.84
N LEU A 14 13.21 28.17 -16.72
CA LEU A 14 12.85 26.96 -15.99
C LEU A 14 13.43 25.70 -16.64
N ILE A 15 13.25 25.52 -17.95
CA ILE A 15 13.78 24.37 -18.68
C ILE A 15 15.30 24.33 -18.56
N GLU A 16 15.99 25.45 -18.80
CA GLU A 16 17.44 25.52 -18.71
C GLU A 16 17.95 25.14 -17.31
N ARG A 17 17.32 25.65 -16.25
CA ARG A 17 17.68 25.30 -14.86
C ARG A 17 17.53 23.80 -14.58
N VAL A 18 16.48 23.16 -15.08
CA VAL A 18 16.22 21.73 -14.88
C VAL A 18 17.16 20.86 -15.74
N GLU A 19 17.37 21.22 -17.01
CA GLU A 19 18.22 20.46 -17.93
C GLU A 19 19.71 20.51 -17.56
N THR A 20 20.16 21.62 -16.97
CA THR A 20 21.55 21.82 -16.55
C THR A 20 21.81 21.40 -15.10
N ALA A 21 20.81 20.86 -14.42
CA ALA A 21 20.94 20.42 -13.02
C ALA A 21 21.90 19.23 -12.90
N ASP A 22 22.86 19.31 -11.97
CA ASP A 22 23.79 18.23 -11.65
C ASP A 22 23.21 17.28 -10.58
N THR A 23 22.00 16.81 -10.82
CA THR A 23 21.27 15.89 -9.94
C THR A 23 20.19 15.17 -10.74
N ASP A 24 19.95 13.91 -10.43
CA ASP A 24 18.80 13.16 -10.90
C ASP A 24 17.77 12.94 -9.78
N ASP A 25 18.01 13.48 -8.59
CA ASP A 25 17.09 13.38 -7.46
C ASP A 25 15.82 14.20 -7.72
N PHE A 26 14.67 13.59 -7.46
CA PHE A 26 13.38 14.21 -7.75
C PHE A 26 13.13 15.46 -6.89
N PHE A 27 13.54 15.45 -5.62
CA PHE A 27 13.33 16.59 -4.72
C PHE A 27 14.17 17.78 -5.17
N ASP A 28 15.43 17.55 -5.52
CA ASP A 28 16.29 18.62 -6.02
C ASP A 28 15.75 19.21 -7.32
N LEU A 29 15.34 18.36 -8.28
CA LEU A 29 14.74 18.81 -9.54
C LEU A 29 13.45 19.60 -9.32
N ALA A 30 12.59 19.18 -8.39
CA ALA A 30 11.38 19.90 -8.03
C ALA A 30 11.71 21.28 -7.44
N LEU A 31 12.68 21.36 -6.53
CA LEU A 31 13.11 22.63 -5.93
C LEU A 31 13.71 23.58 -6.96
N ILE A 32 14.52 23.07 -7.89
CA ILE A 32 15.05 23.83 -9.03
C ILE A 32 13.90 24.35 -9.90
N ALA A 33 12.87 23.52 -10.09
CA ALA A 33 11.66 23.90 -10.79
C ALA A 33 10.77 24.90 -10.03
N GLY A 34 11.11 25.23 -8.78
CA GLY A 34 10.33 26.13 -7.92
C GLY A 34 9.12 25.44 -7.27
N LEU A 35 9.12 24.11 -7.23
CA LEU A 35 8.10 23.28 -6.59
C LEU A 35 8.64 22.72 -5.27
N ASN A 36 7.75 22.58 -4.30
CA ASN A 36 8.01 21.93 -3.03
C ASN A 36 7.39 20.51 -3.02
N PRO A 37 8.21 19.44 -3.07
CA PRO A 37 7.75 18.06 -2.97
C PRO A 37 6.81 17.73 -1.81
N LEU A 38 6.92 18.49 -0.72
CA LEU A 38 6.14 18.31 0.50
C LEU A 38 4.78 19.02 0.47
N GLN A 39 4.46 19.76 -0.61
CA GLN A 39 3.25 20.60 -0.67
C GLN A 39 2.59 20.62 -2.06
N ASP A 40 3.37 20.58 -3.13
CA ASP A 40 2.90 20.97 -4.46
C ASP A 40 2.49 19.78 -5.35
N PHE A 41 2.53 18.55 -4.83
CA PHE A 41 2.19 17.34 -5.60
C PHE A 41 0.84 16.70 -5.24
N SER A 42 0.08 17.34 -4.34
CA SER A 42 -1.33 17.02 -4.14
C SER A 42 -2.10 17.19 -5.46
N GLU A 43 -2.92 16.20 -5.79
CA GLU A 43 -3.71 16.10 -7.02
C GLU A 43 -2.88 16.07 -8.32
N ALA A 44 -1.55 15.99 -8.22
CA ALA A 44 -0.69 16.01 -9.39
C ALA A 44 -0.92 14.80 -10.29
N ASN A 45 -0.88 15.03 -11.60
CA ASN A 45 -0.83 13.95 -12.57
C ASN A 45 0.61 13.50 -12.77
N LEU A 46 0.95 12.39 -12.15
CA LEU A 46 2.23 11.69 -12.24
C LEU A 46 2.07 10.34 -12.95
N SER A 47 1.05 10.20 -13.80
CA SER A 47 0.81 8.95 -14.50
C SER A 47 1.99 8.61 -15.41
N ALA A 48 2.41 7.36 -15.40
CA ALA A 48 3.56 6.85 -16.16
C ALA A 48 4.91 7.54 -15.86
N ILE A 49 5.02 8.33 -14.78
CA ILE A 49 6.32 8.90 -14.39
C ILE A 49 7.28 7.78 -14.00
N ASP A 50 8.57 7.99 -14.27
CA ASP A 50 9.63 7.14 -13.76
C ASP A 50 10.20 7.71 -12.45
N LEU A 51 9.84 7.08 -11.34
CA LEU A 51 10.36 7.40 -10.00
C LEU A 51 11.15 6.23 -9.41
N ARG A 52 11.66 5.32 -10.25
CA ARG A 52 12.41 4.14 -9.78
C ARG A 52 13.59 4.58 -8.94
N SER A 53 13.70 3.97 -7.76
CA SER A 53 14.76 4.24 -6.77
C SER A 53 14.85 5.70 -6.30
N LYS A 54 13.83 6.53 -6.53
CA LYS A 54 13.82 7.93 -6.08
C LYS A 54 13.35 8.06 -4.64
N ASN A 55 13.82 9.13 -3.98
CA ASN A 55 13.36 9.50 -2.67
C ASN A 55 12.11 10.39 -2.77
N MET A 56 10.99 9.87 -2.28
CA MET A 56 9.70 10.53 -2.16
C MET A 56 9.27 10.66 -0.69
N SER A 57 10.23 10.62 0.24
CA SER A 57 9.93 10.64 1.66
C SER A 57 9.26 11.95 2.07
N GLY A 58 8.14 11.84 2.79
CA GLY A 58 7.34 12.98 3.22
C GLY A 58 6.58 13.71 2.10
N ALA A 59 6.69 13.25 0.85
CA ALA A 59 6.02 13.92 -0.27
C ALA A 59 4.50 13.98 -0.05
N ASP A 60 3.90 15.12 -0.40
CA ASP A 60 2.45 15.29 -0.37
C ASP A 60 1.86 14.92 -1.72
N LEU A 61 1.19 13.76 -1.75
CA LEU A 61 0.66 13.09 -2.94
C LEU A 61 -0.83 12.78 -2.76
N VAL A 62 -1.53 13.59 -1.95
CA VAL A 62 -2.97 13.41 -1.70
C VAL A 62 -3.70 13.45 -3.03
N SER A 63 -4.50 12.43 -3.31
CA SER A 63 -5.26 12.30 -4.55
C SER A 63 -4.42 12.39 -5.83
N ALA A 64 -3.10 12.21 -5.75
CA ALA A 64 -2.23 12.21 -6.94
C ALA A 64 -2.58 11.01 -7.85
N HIS A 65 -2.47 11.23 -9.16
CA HIS A 65 -2.69 10.19 -10.16
C HIS A 65 -1.34 9.56 -10.54
N LEU A 66 -1.11 8.31 -10.12
CA LEU A 66 0.14 7.58 -10.31
C LEU A 66 -0.05 6.32 -11.18
N VAL A 67 -1.17 6.19 -11.88
CA VAL A 67 -1.47 5.01 -12.71
C VAL A 67 -0.34 4.78 -13.72
N GLY A 68 0.19 3.56 -13.73
CA GLY A 68 1.29 3.16 -14.61
C GLY A 68 2.66 3.76 -14.26
N ALA A 69 2.80 4.53 -13.18
CA ALA A 69 4.10 5.02 -12.73
C ALA A 69 5.04 3.85 -12.38
N HIS A 70 6.33 4.03 -12.68
CA HIS A 70 7.36 3.06 -12.32
C HIS A 70 7.92 3.43 -10.94
N LEU A 71 7.50 2.68 -9.91
CA LEU A 71 7.75 2.99 -8.50
C LEU A 71 8.60 1.91 -7.79
N ILE A 72 9.37 1.15 -8.57
CA ILE A 72 10.24 0.09 -8.04
C ILE A 72 11.33 0.71 -7.18
N ASN A 73 11.54 0.17 -5.97
CA ASN A 73 12.49 0.66 -4.97
C ASN A 73 12.29 2.13 -4.54
N THR A 74 11.15 2.76 -4.85
CA THR A 74 10.90 4.15 -4.47
C THR A 74 10.67 4.28 -2.97
N ASN A 75 11.26 5.30 -2.35
CA ASN A 75 11.10 5.57 -0.93
C ASN A 75 9.96 6.56 -0.67
N PHE A 76 8.80 6.07 -0.26
CA PHE A 76 7.64 6.84 0.21
C PHE A 76 7.55 6.91 1.74
N THR A 77 8.66 6.80 2.48
CA THR A 77 8.63 6.89 3.95
C THR A 77 7.94 8.17 4.39
N GLN A 78 6.92 8.07 5.24
CA GLN A 78 6.10 9.19 5.73
C GLN A 78 5.38 10.01 4.64
N ALA A 79 5.30 9.51 3.41
CA ALA A 79 4.57 10.19 2.34
C ALA A 79 3.06 10.20 2.61
N ASN A 80 2.39 11.25 2.14
CA ASN A 80 0.96 11.41 2.23
C ASN A 80 0.31 11.00 0.90
N LEU A 81 -0.18 9.77 0.81
CA LEU A 81 -0.82 9.15 -0.36
C LEU A 81 -2.34 8.98 -0.15
N ILE A 82 -2.96 9.79 0.70
CA ILE A 82 -4.40 9.71 0.99
C ILE A 82 -5.17 9.83 -0.32
N SER A 83 -6.05 8.87 -0.61
CA SER A 83 -6.87 8.80 -1.82
C SER A 83 -6.08 8.84 -3.14
N ALA A 84 -4.76 8.62 -3.11
CA ALA A 84 -3.95 8.56 -4.32
C ALA A 84 -4.36 7.36 -5.19
N ASN A 85 -4.28 7.52 -6.51
CA ASN A 85 -4.55 6.45 -7.46
C ASN A 85 -3.23 5.78 -7.88
N LEU A 86 -2.96 4.62 -7.28
CA LEU A 86 -1.81 3.74 -7.51
C LEU A 86 -2.23 2.44 -8.23
N ALA A 87 -3.41 2.41 -8.85
CA ALA A 87 -3.90 1.20 -9.50
C ALA A 87 -2.96 0.76 -10.62
N ASN A 88 -2.71 -0.54 -10.71
CA ASN A 88 -1.81 -1.17 -11.69
C ASN A 88 -0.35 -0.64 -11.67
N THR A 89 0.11 -0.06 -10.56
CA THR A 89 1.50 0.39 -10.42
C THR A 89 2.44 -0.75 -10.03
N ASN A 90 3.72 -0.57 -10.32
CA ASN A 90 4.78 -1.47 -9.87
C ASN A 90 5.56 -0.82 -8.71
N LEU A 91 5.31 -1.32 -7.51
CA LEU A 91 5.86 -0.91 -6.22
C LEU A 91 6.77 -2.00 -5.61
N ILE A 92 7.37 -2.87 -6.44
CA ILE A 92 8.28 -3.91 -5.95
C ILE A 92 9.39 -3.27 -5.11
N ASN A 93 9.62 -3.80 -3.90
CA ASN A 93 10.56 -3.28 -2.90
C ASN A 93 10.37 -1.80 -2.52
N ALA A 94 9.22 -1.17 -2.80
CA ALA A 94 8.97 0.20 -2.36
C ALA A 94 8.98 0.28 -0.83
N ILE A 95 9.41 1.43 -0.29
CA ILE A 95 9.41 1.70 1.15
C ILE A 95 8.26 2.64 1.45
N LEU A 96 7.25 2.17 2.15
CA LEU A 96 6.02 2.86 2.54
C LEU A 96 5.91 2.98 4.07
N THR A 97 7.04 2.89 4.78
CA THR A 97 7.10 2.99 6.25
C THR A 97 6.44 4.28 6.72
N GLU A 98 5.49 4.17 7.65
CA GLU A 98 4.75 5.30 8.22
C GLU A 98 3.98 6.17 7.18
N ALA A 99 3.80 5.68 5.95
CA ALA A 99 3.05 6.39 4.93
C ALA A 99 1.53 6.38 5.23
N SER A 100 0.83 7.43 4.80
CA SER A 100 -0.63 7.51 4.87
C SER A 100 -1.23 7.14 3.51
N LEU A 101 -1.86 5.97 3.40
CA LEU A 101 -2.56 5.47 2.21
C LEU A 101 -4.07 5.35 2.44
N ILE A 102 -4.64 6.20 3.30
CA ILE A 102 -6.06 6.14 3.65
C ILE A 102 -6.90 6.29 2.38
N GLY A 103 -7.74 5.30 2.08
CA GLY A 103 -8.60 5.28 0.91
C GLY A 103 -7.87 5.25 -0.44
N ALA A 104 -6.55 5.02 -0.48
CA ALA A 104 -5.80 4.94 -1.72
C ALA A 104 -6.27 3.75 -2.58
N ASP A 105 -6.23 3.92 -3.90
CA ASP A 105 -6.52 2.84 -4.84
C ASP A 105 -5.22 2.14 -5.26
N LEU A 106 -5.02 0.91 -4.79
CA LEU A 106 -3.89 0.02 -5.07
C LEU A 106 -4.36 -1.23 -5.81
N ALA A 107 -5.53 -1.19 -6.47
CA ALA A 107 -6.06 -2.33 -7.19
C ALA A 107 -5.05 -2.86 -8.21
N SER A 108 -4.79 -4.17 -8.15
CA SER A 108 -3.83 -4.87 -9.01
C SER A 108 -2.40 -4.29 -8.98
N ALA A 109 -2.04 -3.51 -7.96
CA ALA A 109 -0.68 -3.02 -7.79
C ALA A 109 0.26 -4.16 -7.37
N ASN A 110 1.52 -4.09 -7.81
CA ASN A 110 2.54 -5.05 -7.43
C ASN A 110 3.42 -4.48 -6.31
N LEU A 111 3.13 -4.88 -5.07
CA LEU A 111 3.82 -4.53 -3.83
C LEU A 111 4.72 -5.67 -3.32
N MET A 112 5.13 -6.59 -4.20
CA MET A 112 5.98 -7.71 -3.80
C MET A 112 7.24 -7.20 -3.08
N LYS A 113 7.51 -7.75 -1.89
CA LYS A 113 8.64 -7.34 -1.01
C LYS A 113 8.62 -5.87 -0.58
N ALA A 114 7.51 -5.15 -0.71
CA ALA A 114 7.40 -3.79 -0.20
C ALA A 114 7.52 -3.76 1.33
N THR A 115 8.12 -2.69 1.86
CA THR A 115 8.16 -2.41 3.30
C THR A 115 7.03 -1.44 3.62
N ILE A 116 5.97 -1.92 4.25
CA ILE A 116 4.74 -1.18 4.56
C ILE A 116 4.54 -1.18 6.08
N VAL A 117 5.59 -0.89 6.84
CA VAL A 117 5.59 -0.98 8.32
C VAL A 117 4.97 0.28 8.94
N SER A 118 4.08 0.11 9.91
CA SER A 118 3.40 1.22 10.61
C SER A 118 2.65 2.19 9.70
N ALA A 119 2.29 1.78 8.48
CA ALA A 119 1.55 2.59 7.52
C ALA A 119 0.04 2.57 7.82
N ASN A 120 -0.68 3.56 7.31
CA ASN A 120 -2.13 3.63 7.43
C ASN A 120 -2.82 3.39 6.08
N LEU A 121 -3.33 2.19 5.85
CA LEU A 121 -4.10 1.76 4.69
C LEU A 121 -5.60 1.64 5.00
N THR A 122 -6.13 2.41 5.96
CA THR A 122 -7.55 2.38 6.32
C THR A 122 -8.42 2.60 5.07
N GLY A 123 -9.30 1.63 4.79
CA GLY A 123 -10.21 1.69 3.65
C GLY A 123 -9.55 1.62 2.26
N ALA A 124 -8.24 1.35 2.17
CA ALA A 124 -7.55 1.25 0.89
C ALA A 124 -8.08 0.09 0.04
N ASN A 125 -8.02 0.25 -1.28
CA ASN A 125 -8.39 -0.80 -2.23
C ASN A 125 -7.15 -1.57 -2.71
N LEU A 126 -6.95 -2.78 -2.21
CA LEU A 126 -5.87 -3.70 -2.56
C LEU A 126 -6.41 -4.92 -3.35
N THR A 127 -7.57 -4.79 -3.99
CA THR A 127 -8.21 -5.88 -4.75
C THR A 127 -7.23 -6.41 -5.81
N ASN A 128 -6.99 -7.71 -5.83
CA ASN A 128 -6.03 -8.40 -6.70
C ASN A 128 -4.58 -7.90 -6.63
N ALA A 129 -4.21 -7.12 -5.61
CA ALA A 129 -2.83 -6.66 -5.45
C ALA A 129 -1.90 -7.83 -5.08
N ASN A 130 -0.62 -7.71 -5.45
CA ASN A 130 0.41 -8.66 -5.05
C ASN A 130 1.24 -8.08 -3.91
N LEU A 131 1.06 -8.57 -2.69
CA LEU A 131 1.84 -8.25 -1.50
C LEU A 131 2.71 -9.44 -1.05
N SER A 132 3.00 -10.39 -1.93
CA SER A 132 3.85 -11.53 -1.56
C SER A 132 5.19 -11.09 -0.99
N TYR A 133 5.60 -11.71 0.11
CA TYR A 133 6.82 -11.37 0.88
C TYR A 133 6.86 -9.93 1.43
N ALA A 134 5.76 -9.17 1.43
CA ALA A 134 5.75 -7.81 1.97
C ALA A 134 5.85 -7.81 3.51
N ASP A 135 6.47 -6.76 4.05
CA ASP A 135 6.48 -6.49 5.49
C ASP A 135 5.41 -5.45 5.82
N VAL A 136 4.29 -5.87 6.39
CA VAL A 136 3.11 -5.05 6.68
C VAL A 136 2.90 -4.93 8.20
N ARG A 137 3.95 -5.19 9.00
CA ARG A 137 3.87 -5.20 10.46
C ARG A 137 3.37 -3.88 11.02
N ARG A 138 2.54 -3.96 12.06
CA ARG A 138 2.01 -2.81 12.83
C ARG A 138 1.21 -1.79 12.00
N SER A 139 0.84 -2.13 10.77
CA SER A 139 0.06 -1.25 9.91
C SER A 139 -1.42 -1.34 10.18
N THR A 140 -2.14 -0.26 9.86
CA THR A 140 -3.60 -0.21 9.96
C THR A 140 -4.22 -0.47 8.60
N LEU A 141 -4.97 -1.55 8.46
CA LEU A 141 -5.72 -1.95 7.26
C LEU A 141 -7.22 -2.08 7.57
N THR A 142 -7.72 -1.36 8.58
CA THR A 142 -9.13 -1.42 8.97
C THR A 142 -10.03 -1.10 7.77
N GLY A 143 -10.97 -1.99 7.46
CA GLY A 143 -11.90 -1.82 6.33
C GLY A 143 -11.27 -1.88 4.94
N ALA A 144 -9.99 -2.27 4.80
CA ALA A 144 -9.34 -2.41 3.50
C ALA A 144 -9.99 -3.53 2.67
N LYS A 145 -9.99 -3.35 1.34
CA LYS A 145 -10.49 -4.34 0.37
C LYS A 145 -9.31 -5.12 -0.20
N LEU A 146 -9.13 -6.37 0.18
CA LEU A 146 -8.04 -7.24 -0.28
C LEU A 146 -8.54 -8.42 -1.12
N VAL A 147 -9.76 -8.35 -1.67
CA VAL A 147 -10.36 -9.47 -2.41
C VAL A 147 -9.40 -9.98 -3.49
N GLY A 148 -9.08 -11.28 -3.47
CA GLY A 148 -8.20 -11.90 -4.45
C GLY A 148 -6.73 -11.50 -4.38
N ALA A 149 -6.30 -10.76 -3.36
CA ALA A 149 -4.90 -10.36 -3.22
C ALA A 149 -3.98 -11.56 -2.93
N ASN A 150 -2.78 -11.52 -3.50
CA ASN A 150 -1.71 -12.44 -3.12
C ASN A 150 -0.97 -11.87 -1.91
N LEU A 151 -1.14 -12.50 -0.75
CA LEU A 151 -0.52 -12.14 0.52
C LEU A 151 0.44 -13.24 1.02
N SER A 152 0.84 -14.18 0.14
CA SER A 152 1.71 -15.30 0.49
C SER A 152 3.04 -14.82 1.08
N GLU A 153 3.49 -15.48 2.13
CA GLU A 153 4.77 -15.20 2.83
C GLU A 153 4.87 -13.77 3.39
N ALA A 154 3.78 -13.01 3.42
CA ALA A 154 3.77 -11.64 3.94
C ALA A 154 3.76 -11.65 5.48
N ASN A 155 4.36 -10.63 6.08
CA ASN A 155 4.39 -10.45 7.52
C ASN A 155 3.43 -9.37 7.98
N PHE A 156 2.33 -9.75 8.60
CA PHE A 156 1.32 -8.85 9.17
C PHE A 156 1.40 -8.77 10.69
N GLY A 157 2.54 -9.11 11.30
CA GLY A 157 2.71 -9.12 12.75
C GLY A 157 2.18 -7.85 13.41
N HIS A 158 1.22 -8.01 14.31
CA HIS A 158 0.53 -6.92 15.02
C HIS A 158 -0.20 -5.87 14.14
N ALA A 159 -0.52 -6.20 12.88
CA ALA A 159 -1.34 -5.33 12.05
C ALA A 159 -2.81 -5.32 12.51
N ASP A 160 -3.53 -4.25 12.14
CA ASP A 160 -4.97 -4.11 12.37
C ASP A 160 -5.72 -4.33 11.06
N LEU A 161 -6.32 -5.51 10.90
CA LEU A 161 -7.13 -5.91 9.75
C LEU A 161 -8.63 -5.95 10.08
N ARG A 162 -9.07 -5.25 11.13
CA ARG A 162 -10.48 -5.26 11.55
C ARG A 162 -11.39 -4.85 10.39
N ARG A 163 -12.50 -5.57 10.21
CA ARG A 163 -13.50 -5.29 9.17
C ARG A 163 -12.96 -5.30 7.73
N SER A 164 -11.75 -5.83 7.50
CA SER A 164 -11.19 -5.96 6.16
C SER A 164 -11.88 -7.10 5.38
N ASN A 165 -11.84 -7.00 4.05
CA ASN A 165 -12.33 -8.03 3.15
C ASN A 165 -11.16 -8.78 2.53
N LEU A 166 -10.89 -9.99 3.02
CA LEU A 166 -9.82 -10.91 2.61
C LEU A 166 -10.40 -12.11 1.83
N VAL A 167 -11.57 -11.95 1.20
CA VAL A 167 -12.19 -13.03 0.42
C VAL A 167 -11.26 -13.46 -0.72
N ASN A 168 -11.06 -14.78 -0.86
CA ASN A 168 -10.23 -15.40 -1.88
C ASN A 168 -8.76 -14.92 -1.91
N THR A 169 -8.21 -14.43 -0.78
CA THR A 169 -6.78 -14.09 -0.71
C THR A 169 -5.91 -15.34 -0.59
N ASP A 170 -4.70 -15.28 -1.12
CA ASP A 170 -3.67 -16.27 -0.79
C ASP A 170 -2.87 -15.79 0.43
N LEU A 171 -3.02 -16.44 1.58
CA LEU A 171 -2.27 -16.17 2.81
C LEU A 171 -1.25 -17.29 3.11
N SER A 172 -0.89 -18.09 2.10
CA SER A 172 0.02 -19.23 2.30
C SER A 172 1.36 -18.78 2.90
N GLY A 173 1.78 -19.38 4.01
CA GLY A 173 3.01 -19.01 4.73
C GLY A 173 3.00 -17.63 5.39
N ALA A 174 1.91 -16.87 5.31
CA ALA A 174 1.83 -15.54 5.90
C ALA A 174 1.89 -15.60 7.44
N SER A 175 2.58 -14.63 8.05
CA SER A 175 2.56 -14.45 9.50
C SER A 175 1.47 -13.48 9.90
N LEU A 176 0.43 -13.99 10.58
CA LEU A 176 -0.66 -13.22 11.18
C LEU A 176 -0.50 -13.15 12.72
N TYR A 177 0.74 -13.26 13.22
CA TYR A 177 1.01 -13.24 14.66
C TYR A 177 0.50 -11.96 15.32
N GLY A 178 -0.37 -12.09 16.32
CA GLY A 178 -0.90 -10.96 17.08
C GLY A 178 -1.73 -9.96 16.27
N VAL A 179 -2.16 -10.33 15.06
CA VAL A 179 -3.00 -9.50 14.18
C VAL A 179 -4.39 -9.31 14.80
N ASP A 180 -5.05 -8.18 14.52
CA ASP A 180 -6.48 -8.02 14.81
C ASP A 180 -7.33 -8.23 13.55
N LEU A 181 -7.97 -9.39 13.43
CA LEU A 181 -8.87 -9.74 12.34
C LEU A 181 -10.35 -9.51 12.70
N SER A 182 -10.65 -8.83 13.81
CA SER A 182 -12.02 -8.79 14.31
C SER A 182 -13.01 -8.29 13.24
N SER A 183 -14.06 -9.07 12.98
CA SER A 183 -15.05 -8.85 11.92
C SER A 183 -14.50 -8.81 10.48
N ALA A 184 -13.32 -9.36 10.22
CA ALA A 184 -12.80 -9.56 8.86
C ALA A 184 -13.46 -10.76 8.17
N ASP A 185 -13.41 -10.78 6.83
CA ASP A 185 -13.97 -11.84 6.00
C ASP A 185 -12.86 -12.56 5.23
N LEU A 186 -12.55 -13.81 5.61
CA LEU A 186 -11.55 -14.70 5.00
C LEU A 186 -12.19 -15.86 4.22
N ARG A 187 -13.47 -15.75 3.81
CA ARG A 187 -14.09 -16.83 3.02
C ARG A 187 -13.30 -17.09 1.74
N GLY A 188 -12.97 -18.36 1.51
CA GLY A 188 -12.19 -18.78 0.34
C GLY A 188 -10.71 -18.39 0.38
N ALA A 189 -10.21 -17.78 1.46
CA ALA A 189 -8.79 -17.52 1.60
C ALA A 189 -7.99 -18.84 1.70
N ILE A 190 -6.78 -18.86 1.16
CA ILE A 190 -5.85 -20.00 1.30
C ILE A 190 -5.00 -19.75 2.54
N LEU A 191 -5.02 -20.67 3.51
CA LEU A 191 -4.41 -20.58 4.84
C LEU A 191 -3.34 -21.65 5.09
N ILE A 192 -2.75 -22.20 4.04
CA ILE A 192 -1.69 -23.22 4.12
C ILE A 192 -0.48 -22.61 4.85
N ASP A 193 0.00 -23.26 5.91
CA ASP A 193 1.15 -22.81 6.70
C ASP A 193 1.03 -21.36 7.26
N THR A 194 -0.18 -20.81 7.34
CA THR A 194 -0.42 -19.48 7.91
C THR A 194 -0.32 -19.50 9.44
N ASP A 195 0.49 -18.61 10.01
CA ASP A 195 0.62 -18.47 11.46
C ASP A 195 -0.48 -17.57 12.04
N LEU A 196 -1.46 -18.16 12.72
CA LEU A 196 -2.57 -17.47 13.39
C LEU A 196 -2.37 -17.32 14.91
N ILE A 197 -1.17 -17.55 15.44
CA ILE A 197 -0.90 -17.48 16.88
C ILE A 197 -1.14 -16.07 17.40
N GLY A 198 -1.93 -15.96 18.47
CA GLY A 198 -2.25 -14.67 19.10
C GLY A 198 -3.15 -13.75 18.27
N ALA A 199 -3.58 -14.17 17.07
CA ALA A 199 -4.52 -13.41 16.27
C ALA A 199 -5.86 -13.23 17.03
N LYS A 200 -6.42 -12.02 17.01
CA LYS A 200 -7.79 -11.78 17.47
C LYS A 200 -8.73 -12.08 16.32
N VAL A 201 -9.63 -13.03 16.52
CA VAL A 201 -10.50 -13.55 15.45
C VAL A 201 -11.98 -13.40 15.76
N GLU A 202 -12.34 -12.49 16.68
CA GLU A 202 -13.72 -12.27 17.09
C GLU A 202 -14.57 -11.87 15.86
N ARG A 203 -15.65 -12.61 15.61
CA ARG A 203 -16.55 -12.44 14.45
C ARG A 203 -15.85 -12.52 13.09
N THR A 204 -14.63 -13.07 13.03
CA THR A 204 -13.92 -13.29 11.77
C THR A 204 -14.57 -14.42 11.00
N CYS A 205 -14.93 -14.22 9.74
CA CYS A 205 -15.56 -15.24 8.93
C CYS A 205 -14.52 -16.07 8.18
N PHE A 206 -14.37 -17.35 8.52
CA PHE A 206 -13.52 -18.30 7.79
C PHE A 206 -14.32 -19.15 6.79
N GLY A 207 -15.66 -19.16 6.90
CA GLY A 207 -16.53 -20.01 6.07
C GLY A 207 -16.18 -21.50 6.16
N GLN A 208 -16.27 -22.22 5.04
CA GLN A 208 -15.94 -23.64 4.92
C GLN A 208 -14.45 -23.91 4.62
N ASN A 209 -13.52 -23.07 5.09
CA ASN A 209 -12.10 -23.16 4.73
C ASN A 209 -11.50 -24.59 4.92
N PRO A 210 -11.18 -25.32 3.83
CA PRO A 210 -10.87 -26.74 3.90
C PRO A 210 -9.50 -27.04 4.53
N GLU A 211 -8.61 -26.05 4.60
CA GLU A 211 -7.23 -26.20 5.10
C GLU A 211 -7.17 -26.16 6.63
N LEU A 212 -8.23 -25.66 7.30
CA LEU A 212 -8.29 -25.61 8.75
C LEU A 212 -8.52 -27.00 9.35
N SER A 213 -7.54 -27.47 10.14
CA SER A 213 -7.64 -28.72 10.91
C SER A 213 -8.79 -28.67 11.93
N ARG A 214 -9.28 -29.84 12.35
CA ARG A 214 -10.37 -29.93 13.35
C ARG A 214 -10.05 -29.23 14.66
N ASP A 215 -8.82 -29.37 15.15
CA ASP A 215 -8.39 -28.73 16.40
C ASP A 215 -8.30 -27.20 16.25
N LEU A 216 -7.76 -26.72 15.13
CA LEU A 216 -7.69 -25.29 14.84
C LEU A 216 -9.09 -24.68 14.69
N ARG A 217 -10.02 -25.38 14.01
CA ARG A 217 -11.43 -24.95 13.92
C ARG A 217 -12.07 -24.80 15.31
N ARG A 218 -11.84 -25.75 16.21
CA ARG A 218 -12.36 -25.68 17.60
C ARG A 218 -11.78 -24.49 18.35
N ASP A 219 -10.47 -24.27 18.26
CA ASP A 219 -9.79 -23.12 18.87
C ASP A 219 -10.33 -21.79 18.32
N LEU A 220 -10.44 -21.64 17.00
CA LEU A 220 -10.97 -20.45 16.35
C LEU A 220 -12.41 -20.16 16.79
N ARG A 221 -13.29 -21.17 16.88
CA ARG A 221 -14.65 -21.01 17.41
C ARG A 221 -14.66 -20.51 18.86
N GLN A 222 -13.77 -21.04 19.71
CA GLN A 222 -13.65 -20.58 21.10
C GLN A 222 -13.18 -19.12 21.19
N ARG A 223 -12.36 -18.67 20.23
CA ARG A 223 -11.94 -17.27 20.08
C ARG A 223 -12.97 -16.37 19.39
N GLY A 224 -14.17 -16.88 19.10
CA GLY A 224 -15.29 -16.12 18.55
C GLY A 224 -15.34 -16.04 17.01
N ALA A 225 -14.56 -16.86 16.31
CA ALA A 225 -14.62 -16.92 14.85
C ALA A 225 -15.91 -17.58 14.33
N LEU A 226 -16.34 -17.15 13.15
CA LEU A 226 -17.49 -17.67 12.42
C LEU A 226 -16.99 -18.70 11.39
N LEU A 227 -17.33 -19.96 11.62
CA LEU A 227 -16.95 -21.09 10.77
C LEU A 227 -18.21 -21.83 10.39
N ASP A 228 -18.39 -22.08 9.10
CA ASP A 228 -19.47 -22.91 8.62
C ASP A 228 -19.17 -24.38 8.99
N ASP A 229 -20.23 -25.16 9.23
CA ASP A 229 -20.14 -26.60 9.49
C ASP A 229 -19.82 -27.40 8.22
#